data_AF-E3SWU8-F1
#
_entry.id   AF-E3SWU8-F1
#
_cell.length_a   1.000
_cell.length_b   1.000
_cell.length_c   1.000
_cell.angle_alpha   90.00
_cell.angle_beta   90.00
_cell.angle_gamma   90.00
#
_symmetry.space_group_name_H-M   'P 1'
#
loop_
_entity.id
_entity.type
_entity.pdbx_description
1 polymer ?
#
loop_
_entity_poly.entity_id
_entity_poly.type
_entity_poly.pdbx_seq_one_letter_code
_entity_poly.pdbx_strand_id
1 'polypeptide(L)'
;LLSYCLACCWPGLAGKNNLRIVKQWAEMSFVFPSESAREAAINNRYYVPGNSVPIDVDVQHRQGPEKSRIFVTIPRFDEGRPITLGTVNDQGLIVAYPDYSWHDNQGHNCDGLTSVFRVAIDKCNRLWVIDSGKIGDNAVCSPQLLAFDLNTDQLIYRHRPDPSTYVGTSLFITPIVDVRGRGPKDCSDTFVYIADVSGFAILVVDVARNLSWKVNHRLMYPYPSRGTFTIDGESFDLMDGILGMALSTYIPGKDRFLYFHALASTTENVVRTKVLRNDSFIHDSNANPHSINAFSGERPNQSAAEAIDDSDIMYFGLMDPPSVWCWDTGTEFSTENFHLIAEDRETLQFASGMKVVNNLKGEQELWLLTSSFQRVMTGTLSSDRVNFRIHAEKIPILLKNSPCKTSRNNFVYHAD
;
A
#
# COMPACT_ATOMS: atom_id res chain seq x y z
N LEU A 1 -44.14 -39.11 9.04
CA LEU A 1 -43.06 -39.25 8.03
C LEU A 1 -43.25 -38.08 7.05
N LEU A 2 -42.88 -36.84 7.42
CA LEU A 2 -41.54 -36.23 7.21
C LEU A 2 -41.07 -36.49 5.76
N SER A 3 -41.00 -35.52 4.85
CA SER A 3 -40.15 -34.34 5.00
C SER A 3 -40.60 -33.18 4.08
N TYR A 4 -40.72 -31.98 4.66
CA TYR A 4 -40.74 -30.71 3.94
C TYR A 4 -39.29 -30.33 3.61
N CYS A 5 -38.91 -30.29 2.33
CA CYS A 5 -37.71 -29.57 1.89
C CYS A 5 -38.10 -28.14 1.54
N LEU A 6 -38.07 -27.27 2.54
CA LEU A 6 -37.97 -25.82 2.33
C LEU A 6 -36.55 -25.54 1.83
N ALA A 7 -36.37 -25.55 0.51
CA ALA A 7 -35.25 -24.90 -0.12
C ALA A 7 -35.46 -23.38 0.04
N CYS A 8 -34.91 -22.83 1.12
CA CYS A 8 -34.71 -21.38 1.23
C CYS A 8 -33.75 -20.98 0.10
N CYS A 9 -34.30 -20.47 -0.99
CA CYS A 9 -33.56 -19.64 -1.93
C CYS A 9 -33.13 -18.39 -1.17
N TRP A 10 -31.95 -18.41 -0.56
CA TRP A 10 -31.22 -17.16 -0.36
C TRP A 10 -30.86 -16.65 -1.75
N PRO A 11 -31.35 -15.47 -2.18
CA PRO A 11 -30.69 -14.78 -3.27
C PRO A 11 -29.31 -14.45 -2.73
N GLY A 12 -28.29 -15.16 -3.21
CA GLY A 12 -26.91 -14.76 -3.00
C GLY A 12 -26.80 -13.30 -3.41
N LEU A 13 -26.56 -12.43 -2.44
CA LEU A 13 -26.05 -11.09 -2.65
C LEU A 13 -24.62 -11.23 -3.19
N ALA A 14 -24.49 -11.75 -4.42
CA ALA A 14 -23.26 -11.62 -5.17
C ALA A 14 -23.08 -10.12 -5.39
N GLY A 15 -22.09 -9.54 -4.71
CA GLY A 15 -21.73 -8.15 -4.88
C GLY A 15 -21.54 -7.88 -6.37
N LYS A 16 -22.33 -6.96 -6.93
CA LYS A 16 -22.13 -6.52 -8.31
C LYS A 16 -20.76 -5.83 -8.33
N ASN A 17 -19.80 -6.35 -9.09
CA ASN A 17 -18.46 -5.77 -9.19
C ASN A 17 -18.57 -4.35 -9.78
N ASN A 18 -18.56 -3.35 -8.92
CA ASN A 18 -18.64 -1.93 -9.30
C ASN A 18 -17.25 -1.29 -9.38
N LEU A 19 -16.17 -2.03 -9.11
CA LEU A 19 -14.81 -1.53 -9.34
C LEU A 19 -14.55 -1.50 -10.84
N ARG A 20 -14.50 -0.29 -11.42
CA ARG A 20 -14.14 -0.11 -12.83
C ARG A 20 -12.63 -0.25 -13.00
N ILE A 21 -12.23 -0.88 -14.10
CA ILE A 21 -10.85 -0.90 -14.57
C ILE A 21 -10.53 0.45 -15.21
N VAL A 22 -9.57 1.18 -14.64
CA VAL A 22 -9.08 2.46 -15.16
C VAL A 22 -8.02 2.24 -16.23
N LYS A 23 -7.08 1.32 -15.96
CA LYS A 23 -6.00 0.91 -16.87
C LYS A 23 -5.63 -0.54 -16.62
N GLN A 24 -5.12 -1.21 -17.65
CA GLN A 24 -4.69 -2.59 -17.56
C GLN A 24 -3.56 -2.89 -18.54
N TRP A 25 -2.72 -3.86 -18.19
CA TRP A 25 -1.53 -4.21 -18.94
C TRP A 25 -1.33 -5.72 -18.95
N ALA A 26 -0.99 -6.26 -20.12
CA ALA A 26 -0.31 -7.55 -20.20
C ALA A 26 1.15 -7.39 -19.77
N GLU A 27 1.78 -6.30 -20.23
CA GLU A 27 3.15 -5.93 -19.93
C GLU A 27 3.24 -4.40 -19.79
N MET A 28 4.08 -3.93 -18.88
CA MET A 28 4.33 -2.50 -18.69
C MET A 28 5.16 -1.92 -19.84
N SER A 29 4.80 -0.73 -20.31
CA SER A 29 5.53 -0.01 -21.36
C SER A 29 5.90 1.39 -20.90
N PHE A 30 7.04 1.89 -21.36
CA PHE A 30 7.69 3.08 -20.80
C PHE A 30 7.97 4.15 -21.86
N VAL A 31 7.88 5.41 -21.45
CA VAL A 31 8.33 6.56 -22.26
C VAL A 31 9.79 6.85 -21.94
N PHE A 32 10.64 6.73 -22.95
CA PHE A 32 12.06 7.09 -22.87
C PHE A 32 12.29 8.50 -23.44
N PRO A 33 13.32 9.24 -22.97
CA PRO A 33 13.63 10.57 -23.49
C PRO A 33 13.98 10.59 -24.99
N SER A 34 14.52 9.49 -25.51
CA SER A 34 14.83 9.29 -26.93
C SER A 34 14.92 7.81 -27.25
N GLU A 35 14.87 7.45 -28.54
CA GLU A 35 15.09 6.06 -28.97
C GLU A 35 16.49 5.58 -28.61
N SER A 36 17.51 6.45 -28.69
CA SER A 36 18.87 6.11 -28.26
C SER A 36 18.95 5.78 -26.76
N ALA A 37 18.21 6.50 -25.91
CA ALA A 37 18.13 6.17 -24.48
C ALA A 37 17.44 4.82 -24.24
N ARG A 38 16.41 4.50 -25.04
CA ARG A 38 15.74 3.20 -25.00
C ARG A 38 16.68 2.06 -25.42
N GLU A 39 17.37 2.21 -26.54
CA GLU A 39 18.34 1.24 -27.04
C GLU A 39 19.49 1.03 -26.04
N ALA A 40 20.01 2.11 -25.46
CA ALA A 40 21.03 2.02 -24.42
C ALA A 40 20.51 1.27 -23.19
N ALA A 41 19.28 1.52 -22.75
CA ALA A 41 18.69 0.80 -21.63
C ALA A 41 18.52 -0.70 -21.91
N ILE A 42 18.12 -1.07 -23.13
CA ILE A 42 18.02 -2.48 -23.55
C ILE A 42 19.41 -3.13 -23.62
N ASN A 43 20.38 -2.48 -24.26
CA ASN A 43 21.73 -3.00 -24.44
C ASN A 43 22.46 -3.20 -23.10
N ASN A 44 22.24 -2.30 -22.14
CA ASN A 44 22.80 -2.41 -20.79
C ASN A 44 21.94 -3.27 -19.85
N ARG A 45 20.85 -3.89 -20.33
CA ARG A 45 19.87 -4.64 -19.51
C ARG A 45 19.21 -3.84 -18.38
N TYR A 46 19.24 -2.51 -18.48
CA TYR A 46 18.49 -1.61 -17.59
C TYR A 46 16.99 -1.64 -17.90
N TYR A 47 16.62 -2.09 -19.09
CA TYR A 47 15.26 -2.44 -19.48
C TYR A 47 15.22 -3.83 -20.09
N VAL A 48 14.48 -4.73 -19.44
CA VAL A 48 14.11 -6.04 -19.98
C VAL A 48 12.59 -6.06 -20.11
N PRO A 49 12.04 -6.03 -21.35
CA PRO A 49 10.62 -6.19 -21.58
C PRO A 49 10.08 -7.43 -20.85
N GLY A 50 8.91 -7.32 -20.24
CA GLY A 50 8.24 -8.39 -19.49
C GLY A 50 8.54 -8.39 -17.98
N ASN A 51 9.67 -7.85 -17.55
CA ASN A 51 10.12 -7.99 -16.15
C ASN A 51 9.48 -7.00 -15.17
N SER A 52 8.82 -5.96 -15.66
CA SER A 52 8.31 -4.87 -14.82
C SER A 52 6.96 -5.21 -14.19
N VAL A 53 6.95 -5.28 -12.85
CA VAL A 53 5.77 -5.61 -12.05
C VAL A 53 5.39 -4.39 -11.20
N PRO A 54 4.24 -3.76 -11.45
CA PRO A 54 3.79 -2.65 -10.61
C PRO A 54 3.19 -3.18 -9.30
N ILE A 55 3.35 -2.44 -8.20
CA ILE A 55 2.82 -2.88 -6.90
C ILE A 55 2.00 -1.84 -6.15
N ASP A 56 2.12 -0.55 -6.45
CA ASP A 56 1.33 0.49 -5.80
C ASP A 56 0.76 1.48 -6.80
N VAL A 57 -0.33 2.12 -6.38
CA VAL A 57 -0.98 3.23 -7.08
C VAL A 57 -1.25 4.34 -6.10
N ASP A 58 -1.11 5.59 -6.53
CA ASP A 58 -1.66 6.76 -5.81
C ASP A 58 -2.09 7.81 -6.84
N VAL A 59 -3.01 8.69 -6.46
CA VAL A 59 -3.62 9.64 -7.41
C VAL A 59 -3.61 11.04 -6.88
N GLN A 60 -3.06 11.94 -7.68
CA GLN A 60 -3.20 13.36 -7.48
C GLN A 60 -4.24 13.91 -8.46
N HIS A 61 -5.38 14.34 -7.92
CA HIS A 61 -6.33 15.15 -8.68
C HIS A 61 -5.83 16.60 -8.76
N ARG A 62 -5.84 17.18 -9.96
CA ARG A 62 -5.37 18.55 -10.22
C ARG A 62 -6.51 19.45 -10.65
N GLN A 63 -6.45 20.72 -10.24
CA GLN A 63 -7.47 21.72 -10.57
C GLN A 63 -7.28 22.27 -11.99
N GLY A 64 -8.33 22.87 -12.54
CA GLY A 64 -8.29 23.52 -13.85
C GLY A 64 -8.25 22.54 -15.02
N PRO A 65 -7.53 22.85 -16.13
CA PRO A 65 -7.50 21.99 -17.32
C PRO A 65 -6.54 20.81 -17.18
N GLU A 66 -5.76 20.74 -16.09
CA GLU A 66 -4.77 19.69 -15.89
C GLU A 66 -5.43 18.36 -15.56
N LYS A 67 -4.98 17.29 -16.22
CA LYS A 67 -5.46 15.94 -15.94
C LYS A 67 -4.96 15.45 -14.59
N SER A 68 -5.74 14.60 -13.92
CA SER A 68 -5.25 13.90 -12.72
C SER A 68 -4.00 13.08 -13.06
N ARG A 69 -3.06 12.97 -12.13
CA ARG A 69 -1.86 12.12 -12.27
C ARG A 69 -2.08 10.82 -11.50
N ILE A 70 -1.91 9.69 -12.18
CA ILE A 70 -1.95 8.37 -11.57
C ILE A 70 -0.51 7.90 -11.43
N PHE A 71 0.01 7.87 -10.21
CA PHE A 71 1.32 7.37 -9.89
C PHE A 71 1.31 5.85 -9.81
N VAL A 72 2.38 5.22 -10.28
CA VAL A 72 2.62 3.78 -10.20
C VAL A 72 4.06 3.54 -9.78
N THR A 73 4.26 2.60 -8.87
CA THR A 73 5.59 2.13 -8.45
C THR A 73 5.89 0.77 -9.06
N ILE A 74 7.14 0.59 -9.46
CA ILE A 74 7.66 -0.61 -10.12
C ILE A 74 9.02 -0.90 -9.46
N PRO A 75 9.04 -1.57 -8.29
CA PRO A 75 10.26 -1.86 -7.57
C PRO A 75 11.20 -2.70 -8.43
N ARG A 76 12.50 -2.49 -8.25
CA ARG A 76 13.55 -3.30 -8.89
C ARG A 76 13.76 -4.58 -8.08
N PHE A 77 12.85 -5.54 -8.22
CA PHE A 77 13.01 -6.90 -7.66
C PHE A 77 14.26 -7.64 -8.18
N ASP A 78 14.85 -7.12 -9.24
CA ASP A 78 16.09 -7.48 -9.94
C ASP A 78 16.35 -6.33 -10.94
N GLU A 79 17.40 -6.42 -11.76
CA GLU A 79 17.66 -5.51 -12.87
C GLU A 79 16.55 -5.54 -13.95
N GLY A 80 16.65 -4.67 -14.96
CA GLY A 80 15.73 -4.67 -16.11
C GLY A 80 14.48 -3.79 -15.96
N ARG A 81 14.42 -2.93 -14.95
CA ARG A 81 13.31 -1.99 -14.73
C ARG A 81 13.81 -0.55 -14.96
N PRO A 82 13.41 0.10 -16.07
CA PRO A 82 13.96 1.40 -16.44
C PRO A 82 13.44 2.53 -15.56
N ILE A 83 12.20 2.41 -15.05
CA ILE A 83 11.53 3.41 -14.24
C ILE A 83 10.94 2.70 -13.02
N THR A 84 11.29 3.17 -11.82
CA THR A 84 10.77 2.60 -10.56
C THR A 84 9.60 3.39 -9.96
N LEU A 85 9.43 4.65 -10.38
CA LEU A 85 8.33 5.52 -10.01
C LEU A 85 7.96 6.38 -11.22
N GLY A 86 6.69 6.36 -11.60
CA GLY A 86 6.22 7.14 -12.73
C GLY A 86 4.74 7.46 -12.66
N THR A 87 4.27 8.17 -13.68
CA THR A 87 2.84 8.44 -13.90
C THR A 87 2.34 7.76 -15.16
N VAL A 88 1.07 7.38 -15.17
CA VAL A 88 0.42 6.75 -16.32
C VAL A 88 -0.15 7.81 -17.26
N ASN A 89 0.26 7.80 -18.53
CA ASN A 89 -0.30 8.70 -19.55
C ASN A 89 -1.61 8.16 -20.17
N ASP A 90 -2.19 8.92 -21.10
CA ASP A 90 -3.46 8.55 -21.74
C ASP A 90 -3.39 7.21 -22.50
N GLN A 91 -2.23 6.88 -23.08
CA GLN A 91 -1.98 5.62 -23.79
C GLN A 91 -1.70 4.44 -22.85
N GLY A 92 -1.57 4.70 -21.54
CA GLY A 92 -1.17 3.67 -20.56
C GLY A 92 0.34 3.47 -20.48
N LEU A 93 1.16 4.33 -21.08
CA LEU A 93 2.62 4.27 -20.94
C LEU A 93 3.05 4.94 -19.62
N ILE A 94 4.10 4.40 -19.02
CA ILE A 94 4.69 4.94 -17.79
C ILE A 94 5.71 6.02 -18.14
N VAL A 95 5.48 7.22 -17.62
CA VAL A 95 6.36 8.38 -17.73
C VAL A 95 7.11 8.53 -16.41
N ALA A 96 8.44 8.60 -16.44
CA ALA A 96 9.27 8.71 -15.25
C ALA A 96 8.89 9.92 -14.39
N TYR A 97 8.91 9.76 -13.07
CA TYR A 97 8.71 10.85 -12.13
C TYR A 97 9.96 11.03 -11.23
N PRO A 98 10.39 12.28 -10.96
CA PRO A 98 9.92 13.52 -11.62
C PRO A 98 10.34 13.57 -13.10
N ASP A 99 11.45 12.92 -13.45
CA ASP A 99 11.91 12.72 -14.83
C ASP A 99 12.85 11.49 -14.91
N TYR A 100 13.29 11.14 -16.12
CA TYR A 100 14.07 9.92 -16.38
C TYR A 100 15.48 9.93 -15.72
N SER A 101 16.07 11.09 -15.47
CA SER A 101 17.41 11.20 -14.86
C SER A 101 17.45 10.70 -13.41
N TRP A 102 16.30 10.61 -12.75
CA TRP A 102 16.19 9.99 -11.43
C TRP A 102 16.31 8.47 -11.46
N HIS A 103 16.18 7.84 -12.64
CA HIS A 103 16.11 6.38 -12.79
C HIS A 103 17.24 5.78 -13.62
N ASP A 104 17.85 6.55 -14.51
CA ASP A 104 18.74 6.10 -15.60
C ASP A 104 20.11 5.54 -15.17
N ASN A 105 20.37 5.46 -13.87
CA ASN A 105 21.65 5.03 -13.31
C ASN A 105 21.61 3.66 -12.60
N GLN A 106 20.45 2.99 -12.52
CA GLN A 106 20.30 1.68 -11.87
C GLN A 106 20.97 1.57 -10.48
N GLY A 107 20.82 2.60 -9.64
CA GLY A 107 21.39 2.59 -8.29
C GLY A 107 22.87 2.99 -8.20
N HIS A 108 23.51 3.36 -9.30
CA HIS A 108 24.85 3.95 -9.27
C HIS A 108 24.87 5.40 -8.75
N ASN A 109 23.72 6.10 -8.77
CA ASN A 109 23.55 7.41 -8.16
C ASN A 109 22.55 7.32 -7.01
N CYS A 110 23.06 7.27 -5.77
CA CYS A 110 22.24 7.22 -4.57
C CYS A 110 21.52 8.54 -4.22
N ASP A 111 21.73 9.61 -5.00
CA ASP A 111 20.89 10.81 -4.94
C ASP A 111 19.64 10.71 -5.85
N GLY A 112 19.58 9.73 -6.76
CA GLY A 112 18.40 9.38 -7.54
C GLY A 112 17.47 8.38 -6.83
N LEU A 113 16.64 7.68 -7.61
CA LEU A 113 15.76 6.60 -7.16
C LEU A 113 16.34 5.24 -7.52
N THR A 114 16.52 4.39 -6.52
CA THR A 114 17.04 3.03 -6.69
C THR A 114 15.91 2.03 -6.93
N SER A 115 14.98 1.90 -5.99
CA SER A 115 13.89 0.94 -6.06
C SER A 115 12.76 1.35 -5.12
N VAL A 116 11.73 1.96 -5.70
CA VAL A 116 10.57 2.50 -5.00
C VAL A 116 9.50 1.42 -4.90
N PHE A 117 9.09 1.12 -3.67
CA PHE A 117 8.06 0.11 -3.43
C PHE A 117 6.66 0.72 -3.36
N ARG A 118 6.42 1.67 -2.45
CA ARG A 118 5.12 2.32 -2.31
C ARG A 118 5.28 3.82 -2.10
N VAL A 119 4.19 4.54 -2.34
CA VAL A 119 4.13 5.98 -2.14
C VAL A 119 2.92 6.37 -1.29
N ALA A 120 2.93 7.60 -0.78
CA ALA A 120 1.78 8.19 -0.13
C ALA A 120 1.68 9.67 -0.47
N ILE A 121 0.52 10.11 -0.96
CA ILE A 121 0.22 11.52 -1.13
C ILE A 121 -0.51 12.02 0.12
N ASP A 122 0.05 13.04 0.77
CA ASP A 122 -0.58 13.62 1.95
C ASP A 122 -1.53 14.77 1.60
N LYS A 123 -2.28 15.23 2.61
CA LYS A 123 -3.23 16.35 2.49
C LYS A 123 -2.59 17.68 2.06
N CYS A 124 -1.27 17.77 2.07
CA CYS A 124 -0.48 18.94 1.72
C CYS A 124 0.04 18.91 0.29
N ASN A 125 -0.41 17.93 -0.50
CA ASN A 125 0.03 17.73 -1.88
C ASN A 125 1.53 17.42 -1.96
N ARG A 126 2.07 16.68 -0.97
CA ARG A 126 3.43 16.15 -0.99
C ARG A 126 3.38 14.66 -1.31
N LEU A 127 4.17 14.22 -2.29
CA LEU A 127 4.37 12.81 -2.59
C LEU A 127 5.53 12.27 -1.78
N TRP A 128 5.22 11.39 -0.84
CA TRP A 128 6.19 10.66 -0.04
C TRP A 128 6.56 9.36 -0.74
N VAL A 129 7.87 9.14 -0.88
CA VAL A 129 8.44 8.02 -1.63
C VAL A 129 9.40 7.29 -0.72
N ILE A 130 9.17 6.00 -0.49
CA ILE A 130 10.16 5.13 0.15
C ILE A 130 10.96 4.40 -0.92
N ASP A 131 12.25 4.73 -0.99
CA ASP A 131 13.23 4.03 -1.80
C ASP A 131 14.02 3.08 -0.91
N SER A 132 13.95 1.78 -1.23
CA SER A 132 14.59 0.72 -0.45
C SER A 132 16.12 0.73 -0.54
N GLY A 133 16.69 1.36 -1.58
CA GLY A 133 18.12 1.29 -1.86
C GLY A 133 18.60 -0.08 -2.36
N LYS A 134 17.68 -1.01 -2.66
CA LYS A 134 18.00 -2.39 -3.08
C LYS A 134 17.59 -2.69 -4.51
N ILE A 135 18.41 -3.44 -5.24
CA ILE A 135 18.07 -4.04 -6.53
C ILE A 135 18.19 -5.56 -6.36
N GLY A 136 17.04 -6.25 -6.39
CA GLY A 136 16.95 -7.60 -5.84
C GLY A 136 17.42 -7.62 -4.39
N ASP A 137 18.29 -8.56 -4.06
CA ASP A 137 18.87 -8.68 -2.71
C ASP A 137 20.07 -7.75 -2.47
N ASN A 138 20.58 -7.11 -3.53
CA ASN A 138 21.78 -6.28 -3.44
C ASN A 138 21.45 -4.88 -2.89
N ALA A 139 22.00 -4.55 -1.74
CA ALA A 139 21.96 -3.19 -1.18
C ALA A 139 22.98 -2.30 -1.91
N VAL A 140 22.53 -1.60 -2.95
CA VAL A 140 23.35 -0.71 -3.78
C VAL A 140 23.43 0.70 -3.18
N CYS A 141 22.38 1.14 -2.48
CA CYS A 141 22.30 2.42 -1.79
C CYS A 141 21.72 2.26 -0.38
N SER A 142 21.92 3.25 0.48
CA SER A 142 21.17 3.34 1.73
C SER A 142 19.70 3.63 1.44
N PRO A 143 18.75 3.07 2.21
CA PRO A 143 17.34 3.40 2.06
C PRO A 143 17.11 4.89 2.34
N GLN A 144 16.07 5.45 1.72
CA GLN A 144 15.75 6.86 1.87
C GLN A 144 14.25 7.12 1.75
N LEU A 145 13.78 8.01 2.62
CA LEU A 145 12.46 8.62 2.53
C LEU A 145 12.61 9.98 1.82
N LEU A 146 11.86 10.18 0.75
CA LEU A 146 11.85 11.41 -0.03
C LEU A 146 10.45 12.03 0.03
N ALA A 147 10.35 13.36 -0.04
CA ALA A 147 9.09 14.04 -0.29
C ALA A 147 9.24 15.05 -1.43
N PHE A 148 8.35 14.96 -2.41
CA PHE A 148 8.26 15.90 -3.54
C PHE A 148 7.04 16.80 -3.38
N ASP A 149 7.20 18.10 -3.62
CA ASP A 149 6.06 19.01 -3.74
C ASP A 149 5.38 18.78 -5.09
N LEU A 150 4.16 18.25 -5.10
CA LEU A 150 3.46 17.92 -6.32
C LEU A 150 2.93 19.15 -7.09
N ASN A 151 3.12 20.37 -6.58
CA ASN A 151 2.84 21.58 -7.36
C ASN A 151 4.02 21.99 -8.24
N THR A 152 5.25 21.67 -7.82
CA THR A 152 6.50 22.09 -8.48
C THR A 152 7.34 20.92 -8.97
N ASP A 153 6.96 19.70 -8.60
CA ASP A 153 7.68 18.44 -8.80
C ASP A 153 9.14 18.49 -8.30
N GLN A 154 9.40 19.35 -7.31
CA GLN A 154 10.71 19.49 -6.68
C GLN A 154 10.81 18.64 -5.42
N LEU A 155 11.99 18.07 -5.20
CA LEU A 155 12.33 17.43 -3.94
C LEU A 155 12.38 18.50 -2.84
N ILE A 156 11.58 18.32 -1.79
CA ILE A 156 11.49 19.24 -0.64
C ILE A 156 11.98 18.61 0.67
N TYR A 157 12.16 17.29 0.72
CA TYR A 157 12.66 16.58 1.89
C TYR A 157 13.37 15.30 1.49
N ARG A 158 14.48 14.99 2.18
CA ARG A 158 15.20 13.72 2.08
C ARG A 158 15.67 13.31 3.47
N HIS A 159 15.35 12.09 3.87
CA HIS A 159 15.83 11.47 5.09
C HIS A 159 16.45 10.12 4.78
N ARG A 160 17.71 9.93 5.21
CA ARG A 160 18.39 8.64 5.17
C ARG A 160 18.46 8.12 6.61
N PRO A 161 17.80 7.01 6.94
CA PRO A 161 17.84 6.45 8.28
C PRO A 161 19.28 6.13 8.68
N ASP A 162 19.58 6.25 9.97
CA ASP A 162 20.90 5.87 10.48
C ASP A 162 21.10 4.35 10.30
N PRO A 163 22.27 3.87 9.84
CA PRO A 163 22.52 2.44 9.68
C PRO A 163 22.28 1.59 10.94
N SER A 164 22.31 2.18 12.14
CA SER A 164 21.96 1.51 13.39
C SER A 164 20.46 1.21 13.55
N THR A 165 19.58 1.86 12.77
CA THR A 165 18.13 1.67 12.85
C THR A 165 17.61 0.57 11.91
N TYR A 166 18.48 -0.13 11.18
CA TYR A 166 18.11 -1.24 10.29
C TYR A 166 19.22 -2.28 10.16
N VAL A 167 18.89 -3.44 9.62
CA VAL A 167 19.84 -4.54 9.41
C VAL A 167 19.99 -4.83 7.92
N GLY A 168 20.99 -5.62 7.52
CA GLY A 168 21.24 -5.93 6.10
C GLY A 168 20.01 -6.54 5.38
N THR A 169 19.18 -7.30 6.10
CA THR A 169 17.95 -7.88 5.55
C THR A 169 16.79 -6.90 5.48
N SER A 170 16.84 -5.74 6.15
CA SER A 170 15.74 -4.77 6.16
C SER A 170 15.33 -4.35 4.75
N LEU A 171 14.02 -4.20 4.54
CA LEU A 171 13.42 -3.78 3.28
C LEU A 171 12.24 -2.86 3.62
N PHE A 172 12.46 -1.56 3.50
CA PHE A 172 11.45 -0.54 3.77
C PHE A 172 10.53 -0.36 2.56
N ILE A 173 9.24 -0.69 2.71
CA ILE A 173 8.34 -0.80 1.56
C ILE A 173 7.06 0.01 1.62
N THR A 174 6.49 0.31 2.80
CA THR A 174 5.18 0.96 2.92
C THR A 174 5.28 2.20 3.80
N PRO A 175 5.19 3.43 3.24
CA PRO A 175 5.14 4.66 4.03
C PRO A 175 3.68 5.05 4.34
N ILE A 176 3.40 5.42 5.58
CA ILE A 176 2.12 6.00 6.03
C ILE A 176 2.38 7.35 6.68
N VAL A 177 1.76 8.38 6.14
CA VAL A 177 2.05 9.79 6.49
C VAL A 177 0.98 10.33 7.43
N ASP A 178 1.39 10.70 8.65
CA ASP A 178 0.53 11.28 9.68
C ASP A 178 0.76 12.79 9.78
N VAL A 179 -0.14 13.57 9.17
CA VAL A 179 -0.07 15.04 9.19
C VAL A 179 -1.13 15.63 10.12
N ARG A 180 -0.70 16.23 11.23
CA ARG A 180 -1.57 16.76 12.29
C ARG A 180 -1.59 18.29 12.38
N GLY A 181 -1.80 18.96 11.26
CA GLY A 181 -2.00 20.41 11.25
C GLY A 181 -3.33 20.89 11.83
N ARG A 182 -3.36 22.14 12.31
CA ARG A 182 -4.59 22.86 12.73
C ARG A 182 -5.41 23.40 11.55
N GLY A 183 -4.86 23.39 10.35
CA GLY A 183 -5.53 23.85 9.13
C GLY A 183 -5.07 23.09 7.87
N PRO A 184 -5.69 23.37 6.72
CA PRO A 184 -5.47 22.62 5.48
C PRO A 184 -4.03 22.67 4.94
N LYS A 185 -3.30 23.75 5.27
CA LYS A 185 -1.91 23.98 4.84
C LYS A 185 -0.88 23.79 5.95
N ASP A 186 -1.32 23.41 7.14
CA ASP A 186 -0.41 23.16 8.24
C ASP A 186 0.07 21.70 8.16
N CYS A 187 1.32 21.57 7.77
CA CYS A 187 1.99 20.30 7.49
C CYS A 187 3.24 20.14 8.36
N SER A 188 3.35 20.97 9.40
CA SER A 188 4.53 21.06 10.26
C SER A 188 4.66 19.86 11.19
N ASP A 189 3.55 19.44 11.80
CA ASP A 189 3.48 18.17 12.54
C ASP A 189 3.26 17.02 11.56
N THR A 190 4.36 16.49 11.02
CA THR A 190 4.36 15.31 10.14
C THR A 190 5.23 14.21 10.72
N PHE A 191 4.65 13.03 10.83
CA PHE A 191 5.36 11.79 11.08
C PHE A 191 5.17 10.83 9.90
N VAL A 192 6.14 9.98 9.63
CA VAL A 192 6.01 8.90 8.65
C VAL A 192 6.32 7.58 9.33
N TYR A 193 5.40 6.62 9.24
CA TYR A 193 5.59 5.25 9.70
C TYR A 193 5.91 4.37 8.49
N ILE A 194 7.04 3.68 8.51
CA ILE A 194 7.53 2.90 7.37
C ILE A 194 7.65 1.44 7.77
N ALA A 195 6.92 0.57 7.08
CA ALA A 195 7.02 -0.87 7.29
C ALA A 195 8.35 -1.41 6.74
N ASP A 196 9.12 -2.05 7.61
CA ASP A 196 10.27 -2.89 7.28
C ASP A 196 9.79 -4.34 7.16
N VAL A 197 9.48 -4.77 5.94
CA VAL A 197 8.81 -6.06 5.71
C VAL A 197 9.70 -7.25 6.03
N SER A 198 11.01 -7.11 5.86
CA SER A 198 12.00 -8.17 6.06
C SER A 198 12.78 -8.03 7.37
N GLY A 199 12.77 -6.85 7.98
CA GLY A 199 13.30 -6.59 9.32
C GLY A 199 12.25 -6.58 10.43
N PHE A 200 10.98 -6.82 10.07
CA PHE A 200 9.81 -7.02 10.95
C PHE A 200 9.59 -5.89 11.95
N ALA A 201 9.60 -4.66 11.44
CA ALA A 201 9.62 -3.46 12.26
C ALA A 201 8.91 -2.28 11.60
N ILE A 202 8.64 -1.25 12.40
CA ILE A 202 8.26 0.07 11.88
C ILE A 202 9.43 1.02 12.11
N LEU A 203 9.91 1.66 11.05
CA LEU A 203 10.74 2.85 11.18
C LEU A 203 9.83 4.07 11.30
N VAL A 204 9.97 4.81 12.39
CA VAL A 204 9.23 6.06 12.62
C VAL A 204 10.15 7.21 12.27
N VAL A 205 9.68 8.13 11.43
CA VAL A 205 10.41 9.35 11.04
C VAL A 205 9.64 10.55 11.58
N ASP A 206 10.29 11.31 12.46
CA ASP A 206 9.86 12.64 12.87
C ASP A 206 10.45 13.66 11.88
N VAL A 207 9.60 14.18 11.00
CA VAL A 207 10.01 15.07 9.91
C VAL A 207 10.49 16.41 10.44
N ALA A 208 9.89 16.91 11.51
CA ALA A 208 10.22 18.21 12.08
C ALA A 208 11.58 18.20 12.77
N ARG A 209 11.90 17.11 13.49
CA ARG A 209 13.22 16.92 14.11
C ARG A 209 14.26 16.32 13.16
N ASN A 210 13.84 15.82 11.99
CA ASN A 210 14.67 15.06 11.05
C ASN A 210 15.39 13.88 11.75
N LEU A 211 14.65 13.16 12.60
CA LEU A 211 15.13 12.00 13.34
C LEU A 211 14.28 10.78 13.02
N SER A 212 14.87 9.60 13.17
CA SER A 212 14.13 8.35 13.06
C SER A 212 14.57 7.32 14.10
N TRP A 213 13.67 6.39 14.38
CA TRP A 213 13.93 5.28 15.31
C TRP A 213 13.13 4.04 14.91
N LYS A 214 13.64 2.88 15.31
CA LYS A 214 13.07 1.58 15.01
C LYS A 214 12.14 1.12 16.13
N VAL A 215 10.90 0.77 15.81
CA VAL A 215 9.95 0.10 16.70
C VAL A 215 9.89 -1.37 16.30
N ASN A 216 10.16 -2.28 17.24
CA ASN A 216 10.00 -3.71 17.04
C ASN A 216 8.88 -4.24 17.93
N HIS A 217 8.04 -5.11 17.40
CA HIS A 217 7.03 -5.83 18.18
C HIS A 217 6.73 -7.19 17.56
N ARG A 218 6.39 -8.19 18.37
CA ARG A 218 6.09 -9.56 17.90
C ARG A 218 4.97 -9.62 16.84
N LEU A 219 4.03 -8.68 16.88
CA LEU A 219 2.91 -8.61 15.93
C LEU A 219 3.32 -8.13 14.52
N MET A 220 4.57 -7.71 14.34
CA MET A 220 5.14 -7.31 13.05
C MET A 220 5.80 -8.49 12.31
N TYR A 221 5.90 -9.66 12.96
CA TYR A 221 6.54 -10.85 12.41
C TYR A 221 5.56 -11.65 11.54
N PRO A 222 6.06 -12.36 10.52
CA PRO A 222 5.28 -13.33 9.76
C PRO A 222 4.91 -14.53 10.65
N TYR A 223 3.74 -15.11 10.40
CA TYR A 223 3.25 -16.31 11.06
C TYR A 223 3.54 -17.51 10.16
N PRO A 224 4.40 -18.48 10.56
CA PRO A 224 4.79 -19.59 9.69
C PRO A 224 3.62 -20.42 9.15
N SER A 225 2.53 -20.55 9.92
CA SER A 225 1.31 -21.24 9.49
C SER A 225 0.53 -20.51 8.38
N ARG A 226 0.91 -19.27 8.04
CA ARG A 226 0.29 -18.40 7.05
C ARG A 226 1.29 -17.94 5.97
N GLY A 227 2.42 -18.62 5.82
CA GLY A 227 3.45 -18.31 4.82
C GLY A 227 3.11 -18.74 3.39
N THR A 228 2.18 -19.68 3.21
CA THR A 228 1.74 -20.15 1.89
C THR A 228 0.53 -19.35 1.41
N PHE A 229 0.64 -18.80 0.21
CA PHE A 229 -0.40 -18.05 -0.47
C PHE A 229 -0.97 -18.90 -1.59
N THR A 230 -2.28 -18.82 -1.80
CA THR A 230 -2.96 -19.41 -2.96
C THR A 230 -3.80 -18.33 -3.62
N ILE A 231 -3.57 -18.12 -4.91
CA ILE A 231 -4.30 -17.12 -5.71
C ILE A 231 -4.60 -17.77 -7.06
N ASP A 232 -5.88 -17.84 -7.43
CA ASP A 232 -6.29 -18.40 -8.73
C ASP A 232 -5.74 -19.83 -8.99
N GLY A 233 -5.66 -20.64 -7.92
CA GLY A 233 -5.20 -22.04 -7.98
C GLY A 233 -3.68 -22.24 -8.04
N GLU A 234 -2.88 -21.17 -8.08
CA GLU A 234 -1.42 -21.24 -7.98
C GLU A 234 -0.97 -20.90 -6.56
N SER A 235 0.02 -21.63 -6.03
CA SER A 235 0.54 -21.43 -4.68
C SER A 235 2.02 -21.10 -4.67
N PHE A 236 2.43 -20.26 -3.71
CA PHE A 236 3.82 -19.89 -3.46
C PHE A 236 4.01 -19.57 -1.98
N ASP A 237 5.25 -19.66 -1.50
CA ASP A 237 5.61 -19.31 -0.12
C ASP A 237 6.26 -17.93 -0.08
N LEU A 238 5.86 -17.12 0.90
CA LEU A 238 6.42 -15.79 1.14
C LEU A 238 6.30 -15.47 2.65
N MET A 239 7.42 -15.22 3.32
CA MET A 239 7.47 -14.99 4.77
C MET A 239 7.66 -13.52 5.13
N ASP A 240 6.93 -12.67 4.42
CA ASP A 240 6.96 -11.22 4.62
C ASP A 240 6.23 -10.83 5.91
N GLY A 241 6.88 -10.00 6.72
CA GLY A 241 6.32 -9.43 7.95
C GLY A 241 5.40 -8.26 7.68
N ILE A 242 5.40 -7.27 8.57
CA ILE A 242 4.56 -6.07 8.48
C ILE A 242 4.58 -5.45 7.08
N LEU A 243 3.39 -5.24 6.50
CA LEU A 243 3.23 -4.72 5.14
C LEU A 243 2.04 -3.77 5.02
N GLY A 244 0.84 -4.27 5.36
CA GLY A 244 -0.40 -3.49 5.33
C GLY A 244 -0.45 -2.58 6.55
N MET A 245 -0.69 -1.29 6.33
CA MET A 245 -0.85 -0.29 7.39
C MET A 245 -1.85 0.77 6.96
N ALA A 246 -2.74 1.19 7.85
CA ALA A 246 -3.66 2.30 7.63
C ALA A 246 -3.89 3.14 8.89
N LEU A 247 -4.00 4.45 8.74
CA LEU A 247 -4.32 5.34 9.86
C LEU A 247 -5.83 5.58 9.96
N SER A 248 -6.36 5.54 11.18
CA SER A 248 -7.70 6.06 11.47
C SER A 248 -7.79 7.55 11.12
N THR A 249 -9.00 8.05 10.93
CA THR A 249 -9.28 9.47 10.66
C THR A 249 -8.65 10.36 11.72
N TYR A 250 -8.05 11.47 11.28
CA TYR A 250 -7.50 12.47 12.21
C TYR A 250 -8.62 13.37 12.76
N ILE A 251 -8.82 13.33 14.07
CA ILE A 251 -9.73 14.24 14.78
C ILE A 251 -8.88 15.16 15.67
N PRO A 252 -8.91 16.49 15.47
CA PRO A 252 -8.14 17.43 16.30
C PRO A 252 -8.35 17.20 17.80
N GLY A 253 -7.26 17.14 18.55
CA GLY A 253 -7.28 16.89 20.00
C GLY A 253 -7.44 15.43 20.41
N LYS A 254 -7.63 14.49 19.47
CA LYS A 254 -7.58 13.04 19.72
C LYS A 254 -6.33 12.43 19.09
N ASP A 255 -5.85 11.35 19.69
CA ASP A 255 -4.80 10.55 19.09
C ASP A 255 -5.35 9.65 17.98
N ARG A 256 -4.49 9.20 17.07
CA ARG A 256 -4.86 8.31 15.95
C ARG A 256 -4.46 6.87 16.24
N PHE A 257 -5.17 5.95 15.62
CA PHE A 257 -4.76 4.56 15.55
C PHE A 257 -4.03 4.29 14.25
N LEU A 258 -2.96 3.52 14.32
CA LEU A 258 -2.38 2.84 13.18
C LEU A 258 -2.81 1.38 13.25
N TYR A 259 -3.57 0.95 12.26
CA TYR A 259 -3.85 -0.45 11.98
C TYR A 259 -2.70 -1.02 11.16
N PHE A 260 -2.37 -2.28 11.39
CA PHE A 260 -1.30 -2.94 10.66
C PHE A 260 -1.35 -4.47 10.75
N HIS A 261 -0.81 -5.13 9.74
CA HIS A 261 -0.62 -6.56 9.74
C HIS A 261 0.64 -6.99 8.97
N ALA A 262 1.13 -8.19 9.30
CA ALA A 262 2.12 -8.88 8.49
C ALA A 262 1.48 -9.52 7.25
N LEU A 263 2.20 -9.57 6.13
CA LEU A 263 1.69 -10.18 4.89
C LEU A 263 1.40 -11.67 5.10
N ALA A 264 2.34 -12.40 5.70
CA ALA A 264 2.14 -13.78 6.12
C ALA A 264 1.36 -13.84 7.45
N SER A 265 0.14 -13.30 7.47
CA SER A 265 -0.76 -13.32 8.62
C SER A 265 -2.22 -13.17 8.21
N THR A 266 -3.10 -13.59 9.12
CA THR A 266 -4.55 -13.38 9.07
C THR A 266 -5.04 -12.42 10.17
N THR A 267 -4.16 -12.02 11.09
CA THR A 267 -4.49 -11.10 12.19
C THR A 267 -4.44 -9.65 11.72
N GLU A 268 -5.30 -8.81 12.29
CA GLU A 268 -5.16 -7.35 12.24
C GLU A 268 -4.69 -6.83 13.59
N ASN A 269 -3.88 -5.79 13.60
CA ASN A 269 -3.31 -5.23 14.83
C ASN A 269 -3.55 -3.72 14.87
N VAL A 270 -3.45 -3.15 16.07
CA VAL A 270 -3.71 -1.73 16.28
C VAL A 270 -2.78 -1.16 17.34
N VAL A 271 -2.30 0.05 17.10
CA VAL A 271 -1.49 0.82 18.04
C VAL A 271 -1.92 2.28 18.04
N ARG A 272 -1.95 2.88 19.24
CA ARG A 272 -2.09 4.34 19.35
C ARG A 272 -0.80 5.00 18.90
N THR A 273 -0.88 5.85 17.89
CA THR A 273 0.28 6.54 17.32
C THR A 273 1.09 7.36 18.33
N LYS A 274 0.51 7.85 19.44
CA LYS A 274 1.29 8.46 20.54
C LYS A 274 2.39 7.54 21.10
N VAL A 275 2.18 6.22 21.04
CA VAL A 275 3.15 5.20 21.45
C VAL A 275 4.33 5.21 20.48
N LEU A 276 4.04 5.16 19.17
CA LEU A 276 5.06 5.16 18.12
C LEU A 276 5.85 6.47 18.05
N ARG A 277 5.19 7.60 18.29
CA ARG A 277 5.77 8.96 18.24
C ARG A 277 6.69 9.28 19.41
N ASN A 278 6.69 8.46 20.47
CA ASN A 278 7.55 8.63 21.63
C ASN A 278 8.78 7.72 21.50
N ASP A 279 9.89 8.29 21.03
CA ASP A 279 11.19 7.60 20.88
C ASP A 279 11.70 6.97 22.19
N SER A 280 11.37 7.57 23.33
CA SER A 280 11.79 7.10 24.65
C SER A 280 10.98 5.89 25.12
N PHE A 281 9.73 5.71 24.66
CA PHE A 281 8.87 4.61 25.07
C PHE A 281 9.39 3.25 24.59
N ILE A 282 10.12 3.20 23.48
CA ILE A 282 10.62 1.97 22.87
C ILE A 282 11.73 1.34 23.70
N HIS A 283 12.48 2.17 24.43
CA HIS A 283 13.55 1.74 25.32
C HIS A 283 13.08 1.57 26.77
N ASP A 284 11.81 1.87 27.06
CA ASP A 284 11.26 1.73 28.40
C ASP A 284 10.95 0.27 28.70
N SER A 285 11.75 -0.35 29.58
CA SER A 285 11.52 -1.71 30.07
C SER A 285 10.20 -1.87 30.84
N ASN A 286 9.55 -0.77 31.23
CA ASN A 286 8.25 -0.74 31.90
C ASN A 286 7.10 -0.37 30.95
N ALA A 287 7.37 -0.23 29.64
CA ALA A 287 6.35 0.02 28.64
C ALA A 287 5.21 -0.99 28.78
N ASN A 288 3.96 -0.51 28.77
CA ASN A 288 2.80 -1.38 28.88
C ASN A 288 2.80 -2.39 27.70
N PRO A 289 2.83 -3.71 27.96
CA PRO A 289 2.83 -4.72 26.91
C PRO A 289 1.54 -4.72 26.07
N HIS A 290 0.46 -4.09 26.54
CA HIS A 290 -0.81 -3.91 25.84
C HIS A 290 -0.91 -2.56 25.11
N SER A 291 0.23 -1.93 24.79
CA SER A 291 0.27 -0.69 24.00
C SER A 291 0.13 -0.93 22.50
N ILE A 292 0.38 -2.16 22.05
CA ILE A 292 0.24 -2.65 20.68
C ILE A 292 -0.56 -3.96 20.75
N ASN A 293 -1.80 -3.95 20.25
CA ASN A 293 -2.74 -5.05 20.44
C ASN A 293 -3.08 -5.73 19.13
N ALA A 294 -3.36 -7.02 19.18
CA ALA A 294 -3.98 -7.76 18.09
C ALA A 294 -5.49 -7.83 18.33
N PHE A 295 -6.27 -7.80 17.26
CA PHE A 295 -7.68 -8.17 17.36
C PHE A 295 -7.81 -9.67 17.64
N SER A 296 -8.89 -10.05 18.34
CA SER A 296 -9.17 -11.45 18.68
C SER A 296 -9.60 -12.29 17.48
N GLY A 297 -10.27 -11.67 16.51
CA GLY A 297 -10.67 -12.32 15.26
C GLY A 297 -9.57 -12.28 14.20
N GLU A 298 -9.77 -13.09 13.16
CA GLU A 298 -8.86 -13.21 12.02
C GLU A 298 -9.63 -13.07 10.70
N ARG A 299 -8.94 -12.59 9.67
CA ARG A 299 -9.40 -12.74 8.28
C ARG A 299 -9.40 -14.21 7.86
N PRO A 300 -10.26 -14.61 6.90
CA PRO A 300 -10.25 -15.97 6.36
C PRO A 300 -8.91 -16.39 5.74
N ASN A 301 -8.20 -15.43 5.13
CA ASN A 301 -6.87 -15.61 4.55
C ASN A 301 -6.11 -14.26 4.56
N GLN A 302 -4.89 -14.27 4.03
CA GLN A 302 -3.97 -13.16 4.07
C GLN A 302 -4.48 -11.92 3.31
N SER A 303 -3.98 -10.75 3.70
CA SER A 303 -4.22 -9.48 3.01
C SER A 303 -2.89 -8.78 2.75
N ALA A 304 -2.82 -8.02 1.66
CA ALA A 304 -1.65 -7.22 1.33
C ALA A 304 -1.88 -5.74 1.66
N ALA A 305 -2.51 -4.99 0.77
CA ALA A 305 -2.80 -3.59 1.03
C ALA A 305 -4.15 -3.40 1.75
N GLU A 306 -4.18 -2.38 2.61
CA GLU A 306 -5.36 -1.87 3.28
C GLU A 306 -5.40 -0.34 3.22
N ALA A 307 -6.60 0.23 3.31
CA ALA A 307 -6.80 1.67 3.40
C ALA A 307 -8.04 1.99 4.24
N ILE A 308 -8.06 3.14 4.91
CA ILE A 308 -9.19 3.60 5.72
C ILE A 308 -9.72 4.93 5.17
N ASP A 309 -11.03 5.07 5.10
CA ASP A 309 -11.70 6.32 4.70
C ASP A 309 -11.96 7.29 5.86
N ASP A 310 -12.54 8.46 5.58
CA ASP A 310 -12.78 9.50 6.60
C ASP A 310 -13.95 9.14 7.55
N SER A 311 -14.65 8.04 7.26
CA SER A 311 -15.70 7.46 8.10
C SER A 311 -15.16 6.36 9.02
N ASP A 312 -13.86 6.05 8.94
CA ASP A 312 -13.20 4.94 9.62
C ASP A 312 -13.65 3.54 9.15
N ILE A 313 -14.04 3.43 7.87
CA ILE A 313 -14.25 2.15 7.18
C ILE A 313 -12.91 1.71 6.57
N MET A 314 -12.45 0.53 6.97
CA MET A 314 -11.29 -0.13 6.39
C MET A 314 -11.68 -0.92 5.16
N TYR A 315 -10.84 -0.85 4.13
CA TYR A 315 -10.89 -1.68 2.93
C TYR A 315 -9.65 -2.55 2.87
N PHE A 316 -9.81 -3.80 2.46
CA PHE A 316 -8.70 -4.74 2.34
C PHE A 316 -9.00 -5.81 1.28
N GLY A 317 -7.95 -6.38 0.70
CA GLY A 317 -8.08 -7.48 -0.28
C GLY A 317 -7.88 -8.85 0.36
N LEU A 318 -8.63 -9.85 -0.07
CA LEU A 318 -8.40 -11.27 0.26
C LEU A 318 -7.86 -12.01 -0.97
N MET A 319 -7.07 -13.05 -0.73
CA MET A 319 -6.32 -13.79 -1.76
C MET A 319 -7.13 -14.92 -2.38
N ASP A 320 -7.99 -15.60 -1.61
CA ASP A 320 -8.78 -16.75 -2.07
C ASP A 320 -10.21 -16.80 -1.49
N PRO A 321 -11.26 -16.67 -2.33
CA PRO A 321 -11.19 -16.18 -3.70
C PRO A 321 -10.69 -14.72 -3.75
N PRO A 322 -9.99 -14.30 -4.81
CA PRO A 322 -9.57 -12.91 -4.98
C PRO A 322 -10.73 -11.93 -4.90
N SER A 323 -10.69 -11.06 -3.89
CA SER A 323 -11.82 -10.19 -3.55
C SER A 323 -11.39 -8.97 -2.74
N VAL A 324 -12.26 -7.96 -2.70
CA VAL A 324 -12.12 -6.73 -1.90
C VAL A 324 -13.27 -6.66 -0.93
N TRP A 325 -12.96 -6.36 0.33
CA TRP A 325 -13.88 -6.33 1.46
C TRP A 325 -13.80 -4.98 2.17
N CYS A 326 -14.81 -4.70 2.98
CA CYS A 326 -14.81 -3.61 3.94
C CYS A 326 -15.12 -4.09 5.35
N TRP A 327 -14.68 -3.30 6.33
CA TRP A 327 -14.96 -3.47 7.75
C TRP A 327 -15.09 -2.10 8.41
N ASP A 328 -16.15 -1.89 9.19
CA ASP A 328 -16.27 -0.70 10.05
C ASP A 328 -15.39 -0.89 11.29
N THR A 329 -14.33 -0.09 11.43
CA THR A 329 -13.38 -0.22 12.53
C THR A 329 -13.98 0.07 13.91
N GLY A 330 -15.21 0.60 13.98
CA GLY A 330 -15.98 0.74 15.21
C GLY A 330 -16.66 -0.56 15.68
N THR A 331 -16.66 -1.61 14.86
CA THR A 331 -17.28 -2.92 15.17
C THR A 331 -16.24 -3.96 15.58
N GLU A 332 -16.67 -5.11 16.10
CA GLU A 332 -15.76 -6.21 16.38
C GLU A 332 -15.08 -6.69 15.09
N PHE A 333 -13.77 -6.91 15.13
CA PHE A 333 -13.02 -7.47 14.01
C PHE A 333 -13.31 -8.96 13.88
N SER A 334 -14.35 -9.30 13.11
CA SER A 334 -14.79 -10.67 12.89
C SER A 334 -15.38 -10.84 11.49
N THR A 335 -15.42 -12.08 11.00
CA THR A 335 -15.99 -12.41 9.68
C THR A 335 -17.46 -12.05 9.54
N GLU A 336 -18.19 -11.85 10.64
CA GLU A 336 -19.59 -11.41 10.64
C GLU A 336 -19.73 -9.93 10.25
N ASN A 337 -18.72 -9.11 10.54
CA ASN A 337 -18.66 -7.68 10.23
C ASN A 337 -17.82 -7.36 9.00
N PHE A 338 -17.32 -8.38 8.29
CA PHE A 338 -16.64 -8.21 7.01
C PHE A 338 -17.66 -8.31 5.88
N HIS A 339 -17.71 -7.28 5.03
CA HIS A 339 -18.68 -7.23 3.95
C HIS A 339 -18.01 -7.12 2.59
N LEU A 340 -18.43 -7.99 1.67
CA LEU A 340 -17.89 -8.08 0.33
C LEU A 340 -18.22 -6.82 -0.47
N ILE A 341 -17.20 -6.22 -1.09
CA ILE A 341 -17.35 -5.11 -2.04
C ILE A 341 -17.33 -5.64 -3.47
N ALA A 342 -16.37 -6.48 -3.80
CA ALA A 342 -16.21 -7.07 -5.12
C ALA A 342 -15.43 -8.39 -5.04
N GLU A 343 -15.82 -9.37 -5.84
CA GLU A 343 -15.10 -10.63 -6.01
C GLU A 343 -14.95 -10.90 -7.52
N ASP A 344 -13.73 -11.18 -7.95
CA ASP A 344 -13.44 -11.50 -9.34
C ASP A 344 -12.10 -12.22 -9.44
N ARG A 345 -12.14 -13.50 -9.81
CA ARG A 345 -10.95 -14.35 -9.91
C ARG A 345 -9.96 -13.89 -10.96
N GLU A 346 -10.39 -13.17 -12.00
CA GLU A 346 -9.53 -12.71 -13.07
C GLU A 346 -8.96 -11.31 -12.77
N THR A 347 -9.83 -10.40 -12.31
CA THR A 347 -9.48 -8.98 -12.26
C THR A 347 -8.95 -8.51 -10.91
N LEU A 348 -9.24 -9.23 -9.82
CA LEU A 348 -8.89 -8.83 -8.44
C LEU A 348 -7.77 -9.66 -7.79
N GLN A 349 -6.98 -10.38 -8.59
CA GLN A 349 -5.80 -11.14 -8.11
C GLN A 349 -4.79 -10.22 -7.40
N PHE A 350 -4.34 -10.61 -6.21
CA PHE A 350 -3.34 -9.90 -5.38
C PHE A 350 -3.49 -8.36 -5.38
N ALA A 351 -4.37 -7.86 -4.50
CA ALA A 351 -4.56 -6.43 -4.22
C ALA A 351 -3.32 -5.83 -3.51
N SER A 352 -2.30 -5.48 -4.31
CA SER A 352 -0.95 -5.11 -3.83
C SER A 352 -0.84 -3.68 -3.27
N GLY A 353 -1.67 -2.78 -3.79
CA GLY A 353 -1.71 -1.36 -3.42
C GLY A 353 -3.14 -0.85 -3.36
N MET A 354 -3.47 -0.09 -2.32
CA MET A 354 -4.82 0.42 -2.07
C MET A 354 -4.74 1.81 -1.44
N LYS A 355 -5.52 2.76 -1.95
CA LYS A 355 -5.59 4.13 -1.43
C LYS A 355 -7.04 4.61 -1.36
N VAL A 356 -7.34 5.42 -0.35
CA VAL A 356 -8.53 6.27 -0.34
C VAL A 356 -8.09 7.68 -0.69
N VAL A 357 -8.63 8.21 -1.80
CA VAL A 357 -8.24 9.52 -2.35
C VAL A 357 -9.47 10.41 -2.46
N ASN A 358 -9.33 11.68 -2.07
CA ASN A 358 -10.37 12.68 -2.28
C ASN A 358 -10.28 13.26 -3.70
N ASN A 359 -11.37 13.17 -4.46
CA ASN A 359 -11.45 13.85 -5.74
C ASN A 359 -11.66 15.38 -5.58
N LEU A 360 -11.64 16.13 -6.69
CA LEU A 360 -11.77 17.59 -6.65
C LEU A 360 -13.09 18.11 -6.05
N LYS A 361 -14.10 17.24 -5.93
CA LYS A 361 -15.40 17.55 -5.30
C LYS A 361 -15.43 17.19 -3.81
N GLY A 362 -14.35 16.64 -3.26
CA GLY A 362 -14.27 16.14 -1.89
C GLY A 362 -15.00 14.81 -1.69
N GLU A 363 -15.28 14.05 -2.76
CA GLU A 363 -15.81 12.70 -2.64
C GLU A 363 -14.65 11.70 -2.58
N GLN A 364 -14.70 10.76 -1.64
CA GLN A 364 -13.68 9.71 -1.52
C GLN A 364 -13.84 8.62 -2.58
N GLU A 365 -12.72 8.27 -3.21
CA GLU A 365 -12.56 7.20 -4.19
C GLU A 365 -11.61 6.15 -3.64
N LEU A 366 -11.97 4.87 -3.79
CA LEU A 366 -11.08 3.75 -3.52
C LEU A 366 -10.31 3.44 -4.79
N TRP A 367 -8.99 3.55 -4.74
CA TRP A 367 -8.06 3.18 -5.81
C TRP A 367 -7.32 1.91 -5.42
N LEU A 368 -7.19 0.99 -6.36
CA LEU A 368 -6.61 -0.34 -6.12
C LEU A 368 -5.72 -0.76 -7.29
N LEU A 369 -4.54 -1.29 -6.99
CA LEU A 369 -3.68 -1.99 -7.93
C LEU A 369 -3.75 -3.50 -7.68
N THR A 370 -4.06 -4.26 -8.73
CA THR A 370 -4.10 -5.72 -8.71
C THR A 370 -3.09 -6.29 -9.69
N SER A 371 -2.51 -7.44 -9.35
CA SER A 371 -1.45 -8.06 -10.14
C SER A 371 -1.54 -9.58 -10.12
N SER A 372 -1.09 -10.23 -11.19
CA SER A 372 -0.85 -11.68 -11.23
C SER A 372 0.39 -12.07 -10.41
N PHE A 373 0.51 -11.62 -9.15
CA PHE A 373 1.73 -11.74 -8.35
C PHE A 373 2.16 -13.20 -8.14
N GLN A 374 1.21 -14.12 -7.98
CA GLN A 374 1.48 -15.55 -7.91
C GLN A 374 2.25 -16.06 -9.14
N ARG A 375 1.98 -15.50 -10.33
CA ARG A 375 2.69 -15.86 -11.58
C ARG A 375 4.07 -15.24 -11.68
N VAL A 376 4.28 -14.10 -11.01
CA VAL A 376 5.60 -13.54 -10.83
C VAL A 376 6.43 -14.47 -9.95
N MET A 377 5.85 -14.93 -8.83
CA MET A 377 6.52 -15.82 -7.87
C MET A 377 6.79 -17.22 -8.42
N THR A 378 5.89 -17.76 -9.25
CA THR A 378 6.06 -19.09 -9.88
C THR A 378 6.81 -19.04 -11.23
N GLY A 379 7.13 -17.85 -11.74
CA GLY A 379 7.80 -17.68 -13.03
C GLY A 379 6.94 -18.01 -14.25
N THR A 380 5.61 -17.94 -14.12
CA THR A 380 4.63 -18.31 -15.16
C THR A 380 3.94 -17.10 -15.82
N LEU A 381 4.42 -15.88 -15.54
CA LEU A 381 3.89 -14.65 -16.12
C LEU A 381 4.01 -14.68 -17.66
N SER A 382 2.94 -14.31 -18.38
CA SER A 382 2.91 -14.28 -19.85
C SER A 382 2.23 -13.00 -20.37
N SER A 383 2.77 -12.43 -21.44
CA SER A 383 2.23 -11.27 -22.15
C SER A 383 0.98 -11.58 -23.00
N ASP A 384 0.55 -12.84 -23.10
CA ASP A 384 -0.64 -13.24 -23.85
C ASP A 384 -1.95 -12.93 -23.11
N ARG A 385 -1.85 -12.45 -21.86
CA ARG A 385 -2.99 -12.09 -21.01
C ARG A 385 -2.71 -10.81 -20.22
N VAL A 386 -3.78 -10.18 -19.74
CA VAL A 386 -3.68 -9.03 -18.84
C VAL A 386 -3.23 -9.50 -17.45
N ASN A 387 -2.14 -8.91 -16.95
CA ASN A 387 -1.52 -9.27 -15.68
C ASN A 387 -1.69 -8.21 -14.60
N PHE A 388 -1.81 -6.94 -14.98
CA PHE A 388 -1.82 -5.82 -14.04
C PHE A 388 -3.00 -4.91 -14.33
N ARG A 389 -3.67 -4.43 -13.28
CA ARG A 389 -4.83 -3.55 -13.41
C ARG A 389 -4.81 -2.47 -12.32
N ILE A 390 -5.26 -1.28 -12.70
CA ILE A 390 -5.65 -0.23 -11.76
C ILE A 390 -7.17 -0.11 -11.80
N HIS A 391 -7.78 -0.18 -10.63
CA HIS A 391 -9.21 -0.02 -10.43
C HIS A 391 -9.49 1.25 -9.63
N ALA A 392 -10.64 1.87 -9.86
CA ALA A 392 -11.07 3.00 -9.05
C ALA A 392 -12.57 3.19 -9.05
N GLU A 393 -13.20 3.37 -7.90
CA GLU A 393 -14.60 3.79 -7.84
C GLU A 393 -14.86 4.65 -6.60
N LYS A 394 -15.90 5.49 -6.68
CA LYS A 394 -16.36 6.28 -5.54
C LYS A 394 -16.86 5.38 -4.43
N ILE A 395 -16.38 5.62 -3.22
CA ILE A 395 -16.80 4.89 -2.02
C ILE A 395 -18.32 4.86 -1.83
N PRO A 396 -19.07 5.98 -2.01
CA PRO A 396 -20.53 5.95 -1.92
C PRO A 396 -21.23 5.00 -2.91
N ILE A 397 -20.62 4.73 -4.07
CA ILE A 397 -21.13 3.78 -5.07
C ILE A 397 -20.82 2.35 -4.61
N LEU A 398 -19.58 2.08 -4.20
CA LEU A 398 -19.15 0.78 -3.68
C LEU A 398 -19.98 0.34 -2.46
N LEU A 399 -20.24 1.27 -1.55
CA LEU A 399 -20.98 1.01 -0.32
C LEU A 399 -22.49 1.03 -0.49
N LYS A 400 -23.05 1.34 -1.67
CA LYS A 400 -24.48 1.69 -1.84
C LYS A 400 -25.45 0.73 -1.14
N ASN A 401 -25.17 -0.57 -1.21
CA ASN A 401 -25.93 -1.67 -0.60
C ASN A 401 -25.10 -2.50 0.40
N SER A 402 -23.93 -2.01 0.81
CA SER A 402 -23.07 -2.72 1.76
C SER A 402 -23.52 -2.42 3.19
N PRO A 403 -23.52 -3.42 4.09
CA PRO A 403 -23.75 -3.18 5.51
C PRO A 403 -22.64 -2.34 6.18
N CYS A 404 -21.46 -2.16 5.56
CA CYS A 404 -20.48 -1.15 5.99
C CYS A 404 -21.03 0.29 5.91
N LYS A 405 -22.20 0.50 5.28
CA LYS A 405 -22.83 1.80 5.05
C LYS A 405 -23.90 2.14 6.11
N THR A 406 -23.64 2.03 7.41
CA THR A 406 -24.44 2.66 8.52
C THR A 406 -23.91 2.14 9.86
N SER A 407 -23.92 2.83 11.00
CA SER A 407 -24.32 4.17 11.45
C SER A 407 -23.53 4.43 12.74
N ARG A 408 -22.84 5.56 12.90
CA ARG A 408 -22.13 5.88 14.15
C ARG A 408 -23.13 6.05 15.32
N ASN A 409 -23.42 4.95 16.01
CA ASN A 409 -23.82 4.97 17.41
C ASN A 409 -22.54 4.81 18.23
N ASN A 410 -21.82 5.92 18.47
CA ASN A 410 -20.80 6.25 19.50
C ASN A 410 -19.99 5.17 20.28
N PHE A 411 -19.97 3.90 19.89
CA PHE A 411 -19.17 2.86 20.51
C PHE A 411 -18.05 2.50 19.54
N VAL A 412 -16.84 2.87 19.90
CA VAL A 412 -15.64 2.41 19.20
C VAL A 412 -15.19 1.16 19.94
N TYR A 413 -15.31 0.00 19.30
CA TYR A 413 -14.68 -1.22 19.82
C TYR A 413 -13.18 -1.11 19.61
N HIS A 414 -12.42 -1.24 20.70
CA HIS A 414 -10.98 -1.43 20.64
C HIS A 414 -10.64 -2.77 21.27
N ALA A 415 -9.62 -3.44 20.74
CA ALA A 415 -8.98 -4.59 21.38
C ALA A 415 -8.32 -4.09 22.68
N ASP A 416 -9.07 -4.12 23.78
CA ASP A 416 -8.58 -3.87 25.13
C ASP A 416 -7.87 -5.11 25.71
#